data_AF-A0A7C4SD76-F1
#
_entry.id   AF-A0A7C4SD76-F1
#
_cell.length_a   1.000
_cell.length_b   1.000
_cell.length_c   1.000
_cell.angle_alpha   90.00
_cell.angle_beta   90.00
_cell.angle_gamma   90.00
#
_symmetry.space_group_name_H-M   'P 1'
#
loop_
_entity.id
_entity.type
_entity.pdbx_description
1 polymer ?
#
loop_
_entity_poly.entity_id
_entity_poly.type
_entity_poly.pdbx_seq_one_letter_code
_entity_poly.pdbx_strand_id
1 'polypeptide(L)'
;FDVSTKDGYRFRVAIVAFTLSRIKTSQENIIRKVMARIVNEKSAALTTDQFVQEMVLGKIASDIYNEAKKVVPLRHVGVRKSKLLTQVVMPQTQQTS
;
A
#
# COMPACT_ATOMS: atom_id res chain seq x y z
N PHE A 1 2.70 7.08 1.31
CA PHE A 1 2.22 6.54 2.59
C PHE A 1 3.38 5.89 3.29
N ASP A 2 3.69 6.36 4.49
CA ASP A 2 4.73 5.76 5.32
C ASP A 2 4.05 4.76 6.25
N VAL A 3 4.44 3.50 6.15
CA VAL A 3 3.82 2.38 6.85
C VAL A 3 4.89 1.57 7.56
N SER A 4 4.52 1.03 8.72
CA SER A 4 5.37 0.12 9.50
C SER A 4 4.76 -1.27 9.45
N THR A 5 5.55 -2.26 9.09
CA THR A 5 5.13 -3.66 9.16
C THR A 5 5.28 -4.18 10.58
N LYS A 6 4.62 -5.29 10.88
CA LYS A 6 4.70 -5.98 12.17
C LYS A 6 6.14 -6.32 12.58
N ASP A 7 7.00 -6.59 11.60
CA ASP A 7 8.39 -6.98 11.82
C ASP A 7 9.31 -5.77 12.07
N GLY A 8 8.76 -4.56 12.22
CA GLY A 8 9.50 -3.33 12.52
C GLY A 8 10.11 -2.63 11.32
N TYR A 9 9.90 -3.13 10.09
CA TYR A 9 10.37 -2.46 8.88
C TYR A 9 9.50 -1.25 8.55
N ARG A 10 10.15 -0.17 8.14
CA ARG A 10 9.46 1.05 7.67
C ARG A 10 9.52 1.14 6.15
N PHE A 11 8.36 1.17 5.53
CA PHE A 11 8.21 1.33 4.08
C PHE A 11 7.53 2.65 3.75
N ARG A 12 8.01 3.28 2.67
CA ARG A 12 7.33 4.37 1.99
C ARG A 12 6.73 3.84 0.70
N VAL A 13 5.42 3.70 0.68
CA VAL A 13 4.64 3.22 -0.46
C VAL A 13 3.99 4.41 -1.17
N ALA A 14 4.31 4.60 -2.43
CA ALA A 14 3.68 5.58 -3.31
C ALA A 14 2.64 4.86 -4.17
N ILE A 15 1.37 5.22 -3.96
CA ILE A 15 0.23 4.69 -4.71
C ILE A 15 -0.29 5.80 -5.60
N VAL A 16 -0.66 5.45 -6.83
CA VAL A 16 -1.27 6.36 -7.80
C VAL A 16 -2.64 5.82 -8.19
N ALA A 17 -3.58 6.75 -8.36
CA ALA A 17 -4.89 6.45 -8.92
C ALA A 17 -5.23 7.50 -9.98
N PHE A 18 -5.74 7.02 -11.11
CA PHE A 18 -6.21 7.84 -12.22
C PHE A 18 -7.72 7.74 -12.30
N THR A 19 -8.40 8.88 -12.26
CA THR A 19 -9.86 8.97 -12.41
C THR A 19 -10.26 9.07 -13.88
N LEU A 20 -11.48 8.64 -14.22
CA LEU A 20 -12.02 8.80 -15.57
C LEU A 20 -12.47 10.23 -15.86
N SER A 21 -12.86 10.98 -14.83
CA SER A 21 -13.35 12.36 -14.94
C SER A 21 -12.73 13.26 -13.87
N ARG A 22 -12.95 14.56 -14.01
CA ARG A 22 -12.54 15.55 -13.00
C ARG A 22 -13.33 15.31 -11.71
N ILE A 23 -12.61 15.14 -10.61
CA ILE A 23 -13.19 14.95 -9.27
C ILE A 23 -13.13 16.23 -8.44
N LYS A 24 -13.98 16.30 -7.42
CA LYS A 24 -13.92 17.35 -6.41
C LYS A 24 -12.78 17.07 -5.42
N THR A 25 -12.19 18.12 -4.86
CA THR A 25 -11.15 18.02 -3.81
C THR A 25 -11.62 17.22 -2.59
N SER A 26 -12.91 17.28 -2.23
CA SER A 26 -13.50 16.46 -1.17
C SER A 26 -13.43 14.95 -1.48
N GLN A 27 -13.77 14.55 -2.71
CA GLN A 27 -13.68 13.15 -3.14
C GLN A 27 -12.23 12.67 -3.19
N GLU A 28 -11.30 13.53 -3.63
CA GLU A 28 -9.88 13.22 -3.62
C GLU A 28 -9.38 12.92 -2.20
N ASN A 29 -9.76 13.75 -1.22
CA ASN A 29 -9.42 13.53 0.18
C ASN A 29 -10.02 12.23 0.73
N ILE A 30 -11.24 11.86 0.33
CA ILE A 30 -11.84 10.58 0.71
C ILE A 30 -11.02 9.41 0.16
N ILE A 31 -10.66 9.44 -1.13
CA ILE A 31 -9.85 8.39 -1.76
C ILE A 31 -8.48 8.28 -1.09
N ARG A 32 -7.83 9.41 -0.78
CA ARG A 32 -6.54 9.42 -0.05
C ARG A 32 -6.66 8.78 1.34
N LYS A 33 -7.76 9.01 2.06
CA LYS A 33 -8.04 8.37 3.36
C LYS A 33 -8.26 6.86 3.22
N VAL A 34 -9.02 6.43 2.21
CA VAL A 34 -9.26 5.01 1.91
C VAL A 34 -7.94 4.30 1.60
N MET A 35 -7.11 4.90 0.75
CA MET A 35 -5.76 4.38 0.45
C MET A 35 -4.93 4.23 1.73
N ALA A 36 -4.85 5.27 2.55
CA ALA A 36 -4.06 5.24 3.78
C ALA A 36 -4.55 4.14 4.74
N ARG A 37 -5.88 4.00 4.88
CA ARG A 37 -6.49 2.97 5.72
C ARG A 37 -6.14 1.56 5.26
N ILE A 38 -6.35 1.24 3.98
CA ILE A 38 -6.11 -0.11 3.44
C ILE A 38 -4.64 -0.48 3.57
N VAL A 39 -3.72 0.44 3.25
CA VAL A 39 -2.29 0.15 3.34
C VAL A 39 -1.85 -0.06 4.79
N ASN A 40 -2.37 0.73 5.73
CA ASN A 40 -2.08 0.56 7.16
C ASN A 40 -2.66 -0.75 7.72
N GLU A 41 -3.90 -1.11 7.36
CA GLU A 41 -4.51 -2.37 7.76
C GLU A 41 -3.69 -3.56 7.24
N LYS A 42 -3.31 -3.54 5.95
CA LYS A 42 -2.47 -4.58 5.32
C LYS A 42 -1.09 -4.68 5.97
N SER A 43 -0.43 -3.54 6.21
CA SER A 43 0.92 -3.54 6.80
C SER A 43 0.93 -3.99 8.26
N ALA A 44 -0.15 -3.73 9.01
CA ALA A 44 -0.29 -4.18 10.39
C ALA A 44 -0.66 -5.68 10.49
N ALA A 45 -1.43 -6.19 9.53
CA ALA A 45 -1.91 -7.57 9.53
C ALA A 45 -0.88 -8.58 8.98
N LEU A 46 -0.11 -8.20 7.95
CA LEU A 46 0.77 -9.10 7.21
C LEU A 46 2.24 -8.96 7.63
N THR A 47 3.00 -10.04 7.43
CA THR A 47 4.47 -9.98 7.51
C THR A 47 5.05 -9.26 6.30
N THR A 48 6.31 -8.87 6.40
CA THR A 48 6.99 -8.09 5.35
C THR A 48 7.01 -8.82 4.00
N ASP A 49 7.32 -10.12 3.98
CA ASP A 49 7.33 -10.93 2.74
C ASP A 49 5.94 -10.98 2.09
N GLN A 50 4.90 -11.25 2.89
CA GLN A 50 3.52 -11.29 2.41
C GLN A 50 3.08 -9.93 1.88
N PHE A 51 3.39 -8.86 2.60
CA PHE A 51 3.06 -7.50 2.20
C PHE A 51 3.71 -7.11 0.86
N VAL A 52 5.00 -7.44 0.69
CA VAL A 52 5.71 -7.22 -0.58
C VAL A 52 5.11 -8.07 -1.69
N GLN A 53 4.79 -9.33 -1.43
CA GLN A 53 4.16 -10.21 -2.43
C GLN A 53 2.79 -9.67 -2.88
N GLU A 54 1.93 -9.26 -1.95
CA GLU A 54 0.62 -8.67 -2.27
C GLU A 54 0.75 -7.34 -3.03
N MET A 55 1.80 -6.57 -2.74
CA MET A 55 2.11 -5.34 -3.43
C MET A 55 2.53 -5.59 -4.87
N VAL A 56 3.40 -6.58 -5.11
CA VAL A 56 3.86 -6.98 -6.45
C VAL A 56 2.72 -7.59 -7.26
N LEU A 57 1.88 -8.43 -6.63
CA LEU A 57 0.71 -9.04 -7.27
C LEU A 57 -0.43 -8.03 -7.51
N GLY A 58 -0.36 -6.82 -6.97
CA GLY A 58 -1.39 -5.80 -7.13
C GLY A 58 -2.69 -6.08 -6.36
N LYS A 59 -2.67 -6.95 -5.35
CA LYS A 59 -3.83 -7.19 -4.48
C LYS A 59 -4.23 -5.93 -3.72
N ILE A 60 -3.24 -5.23 -3.17
CA ILE A 60 -3.46 -3.94 -2.48
C ILE A 60 -4.10 -2.91 -3.42
N ALA A 61 -3.67 -2.87 -4.69
CA ALA A 61 -4.25 -1.97 -5.67
C ALA A 61 -5.70 -2.34 -6.02
N SER A 62 -5.99 -3.64 -6.12
CA SER A 62 -7.34 -4.17 -6.35
C SER A 62 -8.30 -3.83 -5.22
N ASP A 63 -7.85 -3.96 -3.97
CA ASP A 63 -8.66 -3.62 -2.79
C ASP A 63 -8.99 -2.13 -2.74
N ILE A 64 -7.99 -1.27 -2.99
CA ILE A 64 -8.17 0.17 -3.10
C ILE A 64 -9.14 0.51 -4.23
N TYR A 65 -9.03 -0.15 -5.38
CA TYR A 65 -9.93 0.07 -6.51
C TYR A 65 -11.38 -0.26 -6.16
N ASN A 66 -11.62 -1.39 -5.48
CA ASN A 66 -12.97 -1.81 -5.10
C ASN A 66 -13.66 -0.89 -4.09
N GLU A 67 -12.90 -0.29 -3.17
CA GLU A 67 -13.41 0.70 -2.22
C GLU A 67 -13.60 2.06 -2.90
N ALA A 68 -12.60 2.51 -3.67
CA ALA A 68 -12.60 3.84 -4.25
C ALA A 68 -13.58 3.98 -5.44
N LYS A 69 -13.87 2.89 -6.18
CA LYS A 69 -14.89 2.90 -7.25
C LYS A 69 -16.29 3.23 -6.75
N LYS A 70 -16.59 2.96 -5.48
CA LYS A 70 -17.88 3.30 -4.83
C LYS A 70 -18.05 4.82 -4.69
N VAL A 71 -16.95 5.56 -4.65
CA VAL A 71 -16.92 7.02 -4.51
C VAL A 71 -16.82 7.70 -5.87
N VAL A 72 -15.92 7.23 -6.73
CA VAL A 72 -15.64 7.82 -8.05
C VAL A 72 -15.26 6.74 -9.06
N PRO A 73 -15.69 6.85 -10.34
CA PRO A 73 -15.18 6.01 -11.42
C PRO A 73 -13.65 6.19 -11.65
N LEU A 74 -12.89 5.12 -11.42
CA LEU A 74 -11.44 5.06 -11.58
C LEU A 74 -11.05 4.31 -12.86
N ARG A 75 -10.00 4.79 -13.54
CA ARG A 75 -9.41 4.14 -14.73
C ARG A 75 -8.31 3.16 -14.36
N HIS A 76 -7.44 3.54 -13.43
CA HIS A 76 -6.30 2.72 -13.02
C HIS A 76 -5.90 3.06 -11.59
N VAL A 77 -5.53 2.05 -10.81
CA VAL A 77 -4.92 2.19 -9.49
C VAL A 77 -3.72 1.26 -9.44
N GLY A 78 -2.59 1.74 -8.94
CA GLY A 78 -1.36 0.97 -8.89
C GLY A 78 -0.38 1.50 -7.87
N VAL A 79 0.53 0.62 -7.45
CA VAL A 79 1.66 1.00 -6.61
C VAL A 79 2.80 1.44 -7.53
N ARG A 80 3.17 2.72 -7.47
CA ARG A 80 4.20 3.31 -8.33
C ARG A 80 5.61 3.04 -7.82
N LYS A 81 5.80 3.08 -6.50
CA LYS A 81 7.11 2.92 -5.87
C LYS A 81 6.97 2.42 -4.44
N SER A 82 7.77 1.44 -4.06
CA SER A 82 8.04 1.11 -2.67
C SER A 82 9.49 1.48 -2.36
N LYS A 83 9.71 2.18 -1.24
CA LYS A 83 11.04 2.50 -0.74
C LYS A 83 11.14 1.99 0.69
N LEU A 84 12.12 1.15 0.96
CA LEU A 84 12.48 0.75 2.31
C LEU A 84 13.20 1.92 2.98
N LEU A 85 12.63 2.46 4.07
CA LEU A 85 13.18 3.61 4.80
C LEU A 85 14.08 3.17 5.95
N THR A 86 13.76 2.05 6.59
CA THR A 86 14.55 1.52 7.71
C THR A 86 14.50 0.00 7.65
N GLN A 87 15.67 -0.61 7.44
CA GLN A 87 15.89 -2.01 7.81
C GLN A 87 16.22 -2.02 9.29
N VAL A 88 15.32 -2.58 10.11
CA VAL A 88 15.78 -3.11 11.39
C VAL A 88 16.66 -4.28 11.00
N VAL A 89 17.95 -4.19 11.31
CA VAL A 89 18.90 -5.29 11.08
C VAL A 89 18.49 -6.40 12.04
N MET A 90 17.59 -7.29 11.61
CA MET A 90 17.49 -8.59 12.23
C MET A 90 18.76 -9.36 11.83
N PRO A 91 19.51 -9.93 12.80
CA PRO A 91 20.69 -10.71 12.48
C PRO A 91 20.27 -11.83 11.54
N GLN A 92 21.01 -11.98 10.45
CA GLN A 92 20.84 -13.06 9.48
C GLN A 92 21.03 -14.39 10.21
N THR A 93 19.97 -15.03 10.69
CA THR A 93 20.02 -16.45 11.03
C THR A 93 19.88 -17.25 9.74
N GLN A 94 20.87 -17.16 8.85
CA GLN A 94 21.12 -18.23 7.89
C GLN A 94 21.83 -19.33 8.68
N GLN A 95 21.05 -20.32 9.12
CA GLN A 95 21.58 -21.55 9.68
C GLN A 95 22.43 -22.25 8.61
N THR A 96 23.67 -22.49 8.99
CA THR A 96 24.62 -23.44 8.41
C THR A 96 24.01 -24.82 8.16
N SER A 97 24.36 -25.42 7.03
CA SER A 97 25.10 -26.70 6.94
C SER A 97 25.73 -26.85 5.56
#